data_AF-A0A9X2S5B5-F1
#
_entry.id   AF-A0A9X2S5B5-F1
#
_cell.length_a   1.000
_cell.length_b   1.000
_cell.length_c   1.000
_cell.angle_alpha   90.00
_cell.angle_beta   90.00
_cell.angle_gamma   90.00
#
_symmetry.space_group_name_H-M   'P 1'
#
loop_
_entity.id
_entity.type
_entity.pdbx_description
1 polymer ?
#
loop_
_entity_poly.entity_id
_entity_poly.type
_entity_poly.pdbx_seq_one_letter_code
_entity_poly.pdbx_strand_id
1 'polypeptide(L)' 'MWNIIIAFILRLIAEGIDPSEAVNRASLKYGVSASDIWYRM' A
#
# COMPACT_ATOMS: atom_id res chain seq x y z
N MET A 1 4.13 -5.39 11.31
CA MET A 1 3.82 -5.75 9.91
C MET A 1 3.13 -4.59 9.18
N TRP A 2 1.95 -4.16 9.63
CA TRP A 2 1.15 -3.12 8.96
C TRP A 2 1.84 -1.76 8.81
N ASN A 3 2.57 -1.30 9.82
CA ASN A 3 3.30 -0.03 9.72
C ASN A 3 4.30 0.00 8.54
N ILE A 4 4.91 -1.14 8.20
CA ILE A 4 5.85 -1.25 7.06
C ILE A 4 5.09 -1.17 5.73
N ILE A 5 3.92 -1.82 5.65
CA ILE A 5 3.05 -1.80 4.47
C ILE A 5 2.55 -0.36 4.24
N ILE A 6 2.07 0.31 5.28
CA ILE A 6 1.56 1.69 5.22
C ILE A 6 2.68 2.65 4.84
N ALA A 7 3.86 2.56 5.48
CA ALA A 7 5.01 3.41 5.13
C ALA A 7 5.46 3.22 3.68
N PHE A 8 5.40 1.98 3.16
CA PHE A 8 5.68 1.70 1.76
C PHE A 8 4.67 2.37 0.82
N ILE A 9 3.38 2.32 1.13
CA ILE A 9 2.32 2.96 0.32
C ILE A 9 2.48 4.49 0.34
N LEU A 10 2.68 5.08 1.52
CA LEU A 10 2.88 6.54 1.65
C LEU A 10 4.11 7.02 0.89
N ARG A 11 5.19 6.22 0.87
CA ARG A 11 6.36 6.52 0.04
C ARG A 11 6.01 6.56 -1.44
N LEU A 12 5.28 5.57 -1.96
CA LEU A 12 4.89 5.54 -3.38
C LEU A 12 4.00 6.75 -3.74
N ILE A 13 3.08 7.11 -2.85
CA ILE A 13 2.22 8.29 -3.03
C ILE A 13 3.06 9.57 -3.05
N ALA A 14 4.07 9.69 -2.16
CA ALA A 14 5.00 10.81 -2.15
C ALA A 14 5.88 10.88 -3.41
N GLU A 15 6.13 9.74 -4.07
CA GLU A 15 6.78 9.65 -5.38
C GLU A 15 5.82 10.00 -6.55
N GLY A 16 4.56 10.34 -6.26
CA GLY A 16 3.55 10.76 -7.24
C GLY A 16 2.73 9.60 -7.84
N ILE A 17 2.83 8.40 -7.26
CA ILE A 17 2.02 7.26 -7.70
C ILE A 17 0.60 7.39 -7.15
N ASP A 18 -0.39 7.11 -7.99
CA ASP A 18 -1.80 7.08 -7.59
C ASP A 18 -2.02 6.15 -6.38
N PRO A 19 -2.81 6.55 -5.36
CA PRO A 19 -3.07 5.72 -4.18
C PRO A 19 -3.56 4.31 -4.50
N SER A 20 -4.40 4.12 -5.52
CA SER A 20 -4.90 2.80 -5.91
C SER A 20 -3.79 1.91 -6.46
N GLU A 21 -2.91 2.49 -7.29
CA GLU A 21 -1.74 1.80 -7.83
C GLU A 21 -0.70 1.51 -6.73
N ALA A 22 -0.51 2.42 -5.78
CA ALA A 22 0.38 2.23 -4.63
C ALA A 22 -0.11 1.06 -3.74
N VAL A 23 -1.41 0.99 -3.47
CA VAL A 23 -2.04 -0.11 -2.74
C VAL A 23 -1.93 -1.42 -3.52
N ASN A 24 -2.14 -1.41 -4.85
CA ASN A 24 -1.99 -2.60 -5.68
C ASN A 24 -0.55 -3.14 -5.65
N ARG A 25 0.46 -2.27 -5.76
CA ARG A 25 1.87 -2.65 -5.61
C ARG A 25 2.20 -3.20 -4.24
N ALA A 26 1.61 -2.63 -3.17
CA ALA A 26 1.78 -3.14 -1.82
C ALA A 26 1.13 -4.52 -1.63
N SER A 27 -0.07 -4.71 -2.17
CA SER A 27 -0.81 -5.98 -2.20
C SER A 27 0.05 -7.09 -2.83
N LEU A 28 0.60 -6.83 -4.03
CA LEU A 28 1.48 -7.77 -4.73
C LEU A 28 2.79 -8.05 -3.97
N LYS A 29 3.42 -7.02 -3.39
CA LYS A 29 4.70 -7.14 -2.71
C LYS A 29 4.62 -7.95 -1.40
N TYR A 30 3.56 -7.75 -0.63
CA TYR A 30 3.42 -8.31 0.72
C TYR A 30 2.44 -9.49 0.79
N GLY A 31 1.79 -9.85 -0.33
CA GLY A 31 0.86 -10.99 -0.38
C GLY A 31 -0.40 -10.77 0.46
N VAL A 32 -0.85 -9.52 0.60
CA VAL A 32 -2.05 -9.15 1.35
C VAL A 32 -3.10 -8.58 0.40
N SER A 33 -4.39 -8.74 0.72
CA SER A 33 -5.43 -8.21 -0.16
C SER A 33 -5.46 -6.67 -0.15
N ALA A 34 -5.71 -6.05 -1.31
CA ALA A 34 -5.90 -4.61 -1.41
C ALA A 34 -7.05 -4.11 -0.50
N SER A 35 -8.11 -4.91 -0.35
CA SER A 35 -9.22 -4.61 0.58
C SER A 35 -8.77 -4.57 2.04
N ASP A 36 -7.91 -5.49 2.47
CA ASP A 36 -7.38 -5.48 3.85
C ASP A 36 -6.48 -4.27 4.10
N ILE A 37 -5.74 -3.84 3.07
CA ILE A 37 -4.94 -2.62 3.14
C ILE A 37 -5.86 -1.41 3.33
N TRP A 38 -6.88 -1.26 2.50
CA TRP A 38 -7.83 -0.15 2.61
C TRP A 38 -8.58 -0.10 3.93
N TYR A 39 -8.88 -1.26 4.53
CA TYR A 39 -9.53 -1.31 5.85
C TYR A 39 -8.63 -0.83 6.99
N ARG A 40 -7.30 -0.86 6.82
CA ARG A 40 -6.31 -0.61 7.88
C ARG A 40 -5.51 0.68 7.72
N MET A 41 -5.52 1.28 6.54
CA MET A 41 -4.99 2.63 6.29
C MET A 41 -5.98 3.69 6.77
#